data_AF-A0A7X7ZIC7-F1
#
_entry.id   AF-A0A7X7ZIC7-F1
#
_cell.length_a   1.000
_cell.length_b   1.000
_cell.length_c   1.000
_cell.angle_alpha   90.00
_cell.angle_beta   90.00
_cell.angle_gamma   90.00
#
_symmetry.space_group_name_H-M   'P 1'
#
loop_
_entity.id
_entity.type
_entity.pdbx_description
1 polymer ?
#
loop_
_entity_poly.entity_id
_entity_poly.type
_entity_poly.pdbx_seq_one_letter_code
_entity_poly.pdbx_strand_id
1 'polypeptide(L)' 'DSIDDVLAQVTELGGTVTLPKGEIDPTSWYAVFTDPDGNQIGLFESTHAG' A
#
# COMPACT_ATOMS: atom_id res chain seq x y z
N ASP A 1 -5.37 4.06 9.09
CA ASP A 1 -4.04 3.77 8.54
C ASP A 1 -3.95 4.33 7.13
N SER A 2 -2.94 5.17 6.86
CA SER A 2 -2.63 5.61 5.49
C SER A 2 -1.92 4.48 4.74
N ILE A 3 -2.03 4.44 3.40
CA ILE A 3 -1.13 3.60 2.58
C ILE A 3 0.34 3.80 2.97
N ASP A 4 0.77 5.03 3.25
CA ASP A 4 2.15 5.32 3.63
C ASP A 4 2.55 4.63 4.95
N ASP A 5 1.67 4.64 5.94
CA ASP A 5 1.88 3.97 7.24
C ASP A 5 1.97 2.46 7.08
N VAL A 6 1.17 1.88 6.17
CA VAL A 6 1.19 0.44 5.90
C VAL A 6 2.48 0.05 5.17
N LEU A 7 2.91 0.81 4.16
CA LEU A 7 4.15 0.49 3.42
C LEU A 7 5.40 0.61 4.30
N ALA A 8 5.42 1.55 5.26
CA ALA A 8 6.48 1.64 6.26
C ALA A 8 6.54 0.35 7.11
N GLN A 9 5.40 -0.08 7.67
CA GLN A 9 5.31 -1.32 8.45
C GLN A 9 5.69 -2.56 7.65
N VAL A 10 5.25 -2.66 6.40
CA VAL A 10 5.61 -3.77 5.50
C VAL A 10 7.13 -3.89 5.38
N THR A 11 7.82 -2.78 5.17
CA THR A 11 9.29 -2.76 5.04
C THR A 11 9.97 -3.16 6.35
N GLU A 12 9.49 -2.65 7.50
CA GLU A 12 10.00 -3.02 8.82
C GLU A 12 9.83 -4.51 9.14
N LEU A 13 8.75 -5.13 8.66
CA LEU A 13 8.44 -6.55 8.86
C LEU A 13 9.07 -7.48 7.81
N GLY A 14 9.92 -6.95 6.92
CA GLY A 14 10.65 -7.73 5.92
C GLY A 14 9.87 -8.00 4.62
N GLY A 15 8.71 -7.38 4.45
CA GLY A 15 8.02 -7.35 3.17
C GLY A 15 8.70 -6.41 2.17
N THR A 16 8.30 -6.53 0.91
CA THR A 16 8.84 -5.76 -0.21
C THR A 16 7.75 -4.96 -0.89
N VAL A 17 7.92 -3.64 -0.97
CA VAL A 17 7.06 -2.78 -1.80
C VAL A 17 7.36 -3.07 -3.27
N THR A 18 6.39 -3.62 -4.00
CA THR A 18 6.53 -3.97 -5.42
C THR A 18 5.96 -2.90 -6.34
N LEU A 19 5.01 -2.10 -5.84
CA LEU A 19 4.53 -0.87 -6.45
C LEU A 19 4.34 0.19 -5.33
N PRO A 20 5.11 1.29 -5.33
CA PRO A 20 4.92 2.35 -4.34
C PRO A 20 3.55 3.02 -4.48
N LYS A 21 3.14 3.77 -3.45
CA LYS A 21 1.91 4.58 -3.49
C LYS A 21 1.91 5.48 -4.74
N GLY A 22 0.87 5.35 -5.54
CA GLY A 22 0.61 6.19 -6.70
C GLY A 22 -0.83 6.70 -6.68
N GLU A 23 -1.02 7.91 -7.17
CA GLU A 23 -2.34 8.48 -7.43
C GLU A 23 -3.01 7.75 -8.60
N ILE A 24 -4.25 7.32 -8.41
CA ILE A 24 -5.11 6.84 -9.51
C ILE A 24 -5.89 8.02 -10.09
N ASP A 25 -6.51 8.81 -9.20
CA ASP A 25 -7.22 10.06 -9.49
C ASP A 25 -7.07 11.02 -8.28
N PRO A 26 -7.52 12.30 -8.37
CA PRO A 26 -7.31 13.30 -7.31
C PRO A 26 -7.86 12.92 -5.92
N THR A 27 -8.64 11.86 -5.83
CA THR A 27 -9.30 11.40 -4.62
C THR A 27 -8.97 9.95 -4.26
N SER A 28 -8.08 9.27 -5.01
CA SER A 28 -7.76 7.87 -4.76
C SER A 28 -6.32 7.47 -5.06
N TRP A 29 -5.81 6.52 -4.29
CA TRP A 29 -4.43 6.02 -4.35
C TRP A 29 -4.37 4.51 -4.29
N TYR A 30 -3.30 3.96 -4.87
CA TYR A 30 -3.02 2.53 -4.89
C TYR A 30 -1.55 2.22 -4.61
N ALA A 31 -1.30 1.06 -3.99
CA ALA A 31 0.04 0.50 -3.80
C ALA A 31 -0.01 -1.02 -3.80
N VAL A 32 1.13 -1.67 -4.05
CA VAL A 32 1.28 -3.13 -3.96
C VAL A 32 2.53 -3.47 -3.19
N PHE A 33 2.41 -4.48 -2.33
CA PHE A 33 3.56 -5.10 -1.69
C PHE A 33 3.45 -6.62 -1.69
N THR A 34 4.57 -7.26 -1.39
CA THR A 34 4.66 -8.69 -1.15
C THR A 34 5.15 -8.91 0.28
N ASP A 35 4.48 -9.77 1.03
CA ASP A 35 4.92 -10.16 2.38
C ASP A 35 6.10 -11.16 2.31
N PRO A 36 6.75 -11.48 3.44
CA PRO A 36 7.84 -12.46 3.47
C PRO A 36 7.45 -13.87 3.02
N ASP A 37 6.15 -14.22 3.11
CA ASP A 37 5.62 -15.52 2.69
C ASP A 37 5.35 -15.57 1.17
N GLY A 38 5.52 -14.45 0.46
CA GLY A 38 5.35 -14.33 -0.98
C GLY A 38 3.93 -13.95 -1.42
N ASN A 39 3.02 -13.64 -0.48
CA ASN A 39 1.68 -13.19 -0.82
C ASN A 39 1.72 -11.77 -1.38
N GLN A 40 0.97 -11.50 -2.44
CA GLN A 40 0.83 -10.17 -3.01
C GLN A 40 -0.44 -9.49 -2.51
N ILE A 41 -0.30 -8.27 -1.98
CA ILE A 41 -1.39 -7.48 -1.41
C ILE A 41 -1.45 -6.13 -2.12
N GLY A 42 -2.65 -5.76 -2.58
CA GLY A 42 -2.96 -4.42 -3.09
C GLY A 42 -3.66 -3.58 -2.02
N LEU A 43 -3.23 -2.33 -1.87
CA LEU A 43 -3.84 -1.33 -0.98
C LEU A 43 -4.58 -0.29 -1.80
N PHE A 44 -5.76 0.12 -1.34
CA PHE A 44 -6.54 1.20 -1.92
C PHE A 44 -6.97 2.17 -0.82
N GLU A 45 -6.82 3.46 -1.10
CA GLU A 45 -7.20 4.56 -0.21
C GLU A 45 -7.97 5.60 -1.02
N SER A 46 -9.01 6.19 -0.44
CA SER A 46 -9.74 7.28 -1.07
C SER A 46 -10.19 8.32 -0.05
N THR A 47 -10.33 9.57 -0.49
CA THR A 47 -10.85 10.67 0.36
C THR A 47 -12.35 10.58 0.63
N HIS A 48 -13.04 9.63 -0.02
CA HIS A 48 -14.47 9.35 0.13
C HIS A 48 -14.76 8.12 0.99
N ALA A 49 -13.86 7.77 1.92
CA ALA A 49 -14.18 6.78 2.95
C ALA A 49 -15.42 7.27 3.74
N GLY A 50 -16.57 6.65 3.48
CA GLY A 50 -17.87 7.03 4.04
C GLY A 50 -17.99 6.91 5.55
#